data_AF-A0A139BRN2-F1
#
_entry.id   AF-A0A139BRN2-F1
#
_cell.length_a   1.000
_cell.length_b   1.000
_cell.length_c   1.000
_cell.angle_alpha   90.00
_cell.angle_beta   90.00
_cell.angle_gamma   90.00
#
_symmetry.space_group_name_H-M   'P 1'
#
loop_
_entity.id
_entity.type
_entity.pdbx_description
1 polymer ?
#
loop_
_entity_poly.entity_id
_entity_poly.type
_entity_poly.pdbx_seq_one_letter_code
_entity_poly.pdbx_strand_id
1 'polypeptide(L)'
;MKTCYRYENGTFVDAQSPFDATIGSWNTAIADAGYRPQLQVPTVNDHDYPVATIYRHIDGNDVPEYLVAIWGEDSEIALLVVDDFIHLMPTLTAIEPLTRYSTNLSE
;
A
#
# COMPACT_ATOMS: atom_id res chain seq x y z
N MET A 1 16.65 -0.74 -1.96
CA MET A 1 16.15 0.65 -2.02
C MET A 1 14.65 0.56 -1.84
N LYS A 2 14.09 1.35 -0.92
CA LYS A 2 12.64 1.34 -0.67
C LYS A 2 11.96 2.18 -1.75
N THR A 3 11.02 1.61 -2.50
CA THR A 3 10.43 2.28 -3.66
C THR A 3 9.05 2.83 -3.32
N CYS A 4 8.85 4.13 -3.55
CA CYS A 4 7.58 4.80 -3.30
C CYS A 4 7.03 5.37 -4.60
N TYR A 5 5.72 5.20 -4.79
CA TYR A 5 5.03 5.69 -5.98
C TYR A 5 3.75 6.42 -5.61
N ARG A 6 3.27 7.28 -6.51
CA ARG A 6 1.93 7.86 -6.46
C ARG A 6 1.23 7.61 -7.80
N TYR A 7 -0.08 7.39 -7.77
CA TYR A 7 -0.87 7.28 -8.99
C TYR A 7 -1.36 8.66 -9.43
N GLU A 8 -0.84 9.15 -10.56
CA GLU A 8 -1.16 10.45 -11.12
C GLU A 8 -1.49 10.30 -12.61
N ASN A 9 -2.60 10.90 -13.06
CA ASN A 9 -2.96 10.98 -14.48
C ASN A 9 -2.93 9.64 -15.25
N GLY A 10 -3.29 8.54 -14.58
CA GLY A 10 -3.34 7.22 -15.22
C GLY A 10 -2.04 6.41 -15.13
N THR A 11 -1.00 6.90 -14.45
CA THR A 11 0.28 6.21 -14.32
C THR A 11 0.85 6.30 -12.90
N PHE A 12 1.71 5.35 -12.54
CA PHE A 12 2.55 5.48 -11.35
C PHE A 12 3.76 6.37 -11.65
N VAL A 13 4.05 7.30 -10.74
CA VAL A 13 5.24 8.16 -10.76
C VAL A 13 6.01 8.02 -9.45
N ASP A 14 7.32 8.26 -9.48
CA ASP A 14 8.15 8.25 -8.28
C ASP A 14 7.62 9.25 -7.24
N ALA A 15 7.45 8.79 -6.01
CA ALA A 15 7.04 9.60 -4.88
C ALA A 15 8.15 9.68 -3.84
N GLN A 16 8.20 10.79 -3.11
CA GLN A 16 8.97 10.82 -1.87
C GLN A 16 8.30 9.90 -0.85
N SER A 17 9.11 9.16 -0.11
CA SER A 17 8.59 8.46 1.05
C SER A 17 8.00 9.48 2.03
N PRO A 18 6.79 9.23 2.56
CA PRO A 18 6.27 10.04 3.66
C PRO A 18 7.01 9.79 4.98
N PHE A 19 7.93 8.81 5.03
CA PHE A 19 8.64 8.41 6.23
C PHE A 19 10.15 8.42 6.02
N ASP A 20 10.89 8.49 7.13
CA ASP A 20 12.34 8.41 7.08
C ASP A 20 12.79 7.00 6.64
N ALA A 21 13.47 6.93 5.50
CA ALA A 21 13.97 5.69 4.92
C ALA A 21 15.01 4.98 5.80
N THR A 22 15.59 5.65 6.81
CA THR A 22 16.51 5.07 7.80
C THR A 22 15.81 4.25 8.88
N ILE A 23 14.49 4.40 9.03
CA ILE A 23 13.70 3.62 9.98
C ILE A 23 13.49 2.21 9.42
N GLY A 24 14.11 1.22 10.07
CA GLY A 24 14.17 -0.21 9.73
C GLY A 24 13.12 -0.74 8.73
N SER A 25 12.13 -1.49 9.22
CA SER A 25 11.04 -2.01 8.38
C SER A 25 10.01 -0.93 8.10
N TRP A 26 9.39 -0.96 6.92
CA TRP A 26 8.29 -0.05 6.61
C TRP A 26 7.08 -0.26 7.51
N ASN A 27 6.81 -1.47 7.97
CA ASN A 27 5.75 -1.72 8.96
C ASN A 27 5.96 -0.88 10.23
N THR A 28 7.21 -0.80 10.71
CA THR A 28 7.56 0.05 11.85
C THR A 28 7.35 1.53 11.51
N ALA A 29 7.87 1.99 10.38
CA ALA A 29 7.76 3.39 9.96
C ALA A 29 6.30 3.84 9.76
N ILE A 30 5.48 3.01 9.12
CA ILE A 30 4.05 3.23 8.88
C ILE A 30 3.30 3.31 10.23
N ALA A 31 3.56 2.37 11.15
CA ALA A 31 2.90 2.34 12.45
C ALA A 31 3.27 3.53 13.35
N ASP A 32 4.56 3.88 13.40
CA ASP A 32 5.11 5.02 14.16
C ASP A 32 4.57 6.35 13.64
N ALA A 33 4.36 6.44 12.33
CA ALA A 33 3.74 7.59 11.70
C ALA A 33 2.21 7.65 11.82
N GLY A 34 1.61 6.84 12.71
CA GLY A 34 0.18 6.95 13.03
C GLY A 34 -0.76 6.24 12.06
N TYR A 35 -0.26 5.43 11.13
CA TYR A 35 -1.13 4.70 10.22
C TYR A 35 -1.59 3.37 10.82
N ARG A 36 -2.81 2.97 10.50
CA ARG A 36 -3.40 1.69 10.93
C ARG A 36 -3.91 0.91 9.73
N PRO A 37 -3.64 -0.41 9.66
CA PRO A 37 -4.13 -1.25 8.58
C PRO A 37 -5.66 -1.27 8.60
N GLN A 38 -6.27 -1.12 7.44
CA GLN A 38 -7.71 -1.14 7.25
C GLN A 38 -8.15 -2.41 6.52
N LEU A 39 -7.37 -2.82 5.52
CA LEU A 39 -7.68 -3.96 4.68
C LEU A 39 -6.38 -4.64 4.25
N GLN A 40 -6.39 -5.98 4.24
CA GLN A 40 -5.33 -6.79 3.65
C GLN A 40 -5.93 -7.65 2.55
N VAL A 41 -5.33 -7.58 1.37
CA VAL A 41 -5.78 -8.28 0.17
C VAL A 41 -4.64 -9.19 -0.29
N PRO A 42 -4.83 -10.52 -0.25
CA PRO A 42 -3.89 -11.44 -0.86
C PRO A 42 -3.83 -11.21 -2.38
N THR A 43 -2.62 -11.22 -2.95
CA THR A 43 -2.42 -11.29 -4.40
C THR A 43 -2.20 -12.75 -4.79
N VAL A 44 -3.26 -13.39 -5.29
CA VAL A 44 -3.33 -14.73 -5.92
C VAL A 44 -2.82 -15.98 -5.14
N ASN A 45 -3.79 -16.81 -4.72
CA ASN A 45 -3.93 -18.30 -4.74
C ASN A 45 -2.80 -19.30 -4.38
N ASP A 46 -1.68 -18.90 -3.79
CA ASP A 46 -0.86 -19.84 -3.02
C ASP A 46 -0.23 -19.08 -1.85
N HIS A 47 0.10 -19.79 -0.77
CA HIS A 47 0.53 -19.20 0.52
C HIS A 47 1.82 -18.33 0.46
N ASP A 48 2.38 -18.09 -0.73
CA ASP A 48 3.73 -17.56 -0.98
C ASP A 48 3.77 -16.26 -1.84
N TYR A 49 2.64 -15.62 -2.15
CA TYR A 49 2.56 -14.48 -3.08
C TYR A 49 2.09 -13.15 -2.46
N PRO A 50 2.30 -11.99 -3.14
CA PRO A 50 2.31 -10.71 -2.46
C PRO A 50 1.03 -10.38 -1.65
N VAL A 51 1.13 -9.58 -0.59
CA VAL A 51 -0.01 -9.05 0.15
C VAL A 51 -0.07 -7.54 -0.05
N ALA A 52 -1.22 -7.04 -0.51
CA ALA A 52 -1.50 -5.61 -0.51
C ALA A 52 -2.18 -5.23 0.82
N THR A 53 -1.58 -4.33 1.59
CA THR A 53 -2.20 -3.77 2.80
C THR A 53 -2.51 -2.30 2.59
N ILE A 54 -3.78 -1.94 2.79
CA ILE A 54 -4.24 -0.55 2.82
C ILE A 54 -4.16 -0.06 4.25
N TYR A 55 -3.45 1.04 4.46
CA TYR A 55 -3.37 1.75 5.73
C TYR A 55 -4.09 3.10 5.64
N ARG A 56 -4.57 3.58 6.79
CA ARG A 56 -5.16 4.91 6.94
C ARG A 56 -4.52 5.63 8.12
N HIS A 57 -4.22 6.92 7.94
CA HIS A 57 -3.74 7.78 9.01
C HIS A 57 -4.87 8.13 10.00
N ILE A 58 -4.57 8.16 11.31
CA ILE A 58 -5.58 8.36 12.35
C ILE A 58 -5.89 9.83 12.68
N ASP A 59 -4.94 10.75 12.44
CA ASP A 59 -5.02 12.16 12.91
C ASP A 59 -5.05 13.22 11.79
N GLY A 60 -5.08 12.78 10.52
CA GLY A 60 -5.49 13.57 9.34
C GLY A 60 -4.77 14.89 8.95
N ASN A 61 -3.63 15.28 9.54
CA ASN A 61 -2.99 16.57 9.19
C ASN A 61 -1.58 16.39 8.60
N ASP A 62 -1.31 17.07 7.47
CA ASP A 62 -0.02 17.19 6.76
C ASP A 62 0.68 15.90 6.31
N VAL A 63 -0.05 14.78 6.24
CA VAL A 63 0.42 13.49 5.71
C VAL A 63 -0.64 12.87 4.79
N PRO A 64 -0.25 11.97 3.87
CA PRO A 64 -1.21 11.23 3.05
C PRO A 64 -2.30 10.55 3.89
N GLU A 65 -3.57 10.60 3.49
CA GLU A 65 -4.62 9.94 4.27
C GLU A 65 -4.46 8.41 4.21
N TYR A 66 -4.03 7.88 3.06
CA TYR A 66 -3.93 6.45 2.81
C TYR A 66 -2.55 6.05 2.30
N LEU A 67 -2.20 4.80 2.57
CA LEU A 67 -1.03 4.14 1.98
C LEU A 67 -1.41 2.74 1.54
N VAL A 68 -0.81 2.27 0.45
CA VAL A 68 -0.93 0.86 0.03
C VAL A 68 0.46 0.26 -0.02
N ALA A 69 0.75 -0.67 0.87
CA ALA A 69 2.01 -1.43 0.85
C ALA A 69 1.79 -2.76 0.13
N ILE A 70 2.68 -3.10 -0.80
CA ILE A 70 2.68 -4.39 -1.50
C ILE A 70 3.91 -5.17 -1.02
N TRP A 71 3.68 -6.31 -0.38
CA TRP A 71 4.69 -7.18 0.22
C TRP A 71 4.83 -8.45 -0.60
N GLY A 72 6.03 -8.96 -0.89
CA GLY A 72 6.26 -10.34 -1.36
C GLY A 72 6.79 -11.26 -0.25
N GLU A 73 7.13 -12.51 -0.60
CA GLU A 73 7.54 -13.63 0.28
C GLU A 73 8.34 -13.21 1.53
N ASP A 74 9.30 -12.30 1.39
CA ASP A 74 10.10 -11.79 2.52
C ASP A 74 10.44 -10.29 2.45
N SER A 75 9.79 -9.51 1.58
CA SER A 75 10.20 -8.12 1.37
C SER A 75 9.09 -7.20 0.91
N GLU A 76 9.20 -5.92 1.21
CA GLU A 76 8.35 -4.92 0.58
C GLU A 76 8.77 -4.71 -0.88
N ILE A 77 7.79 -4.77 -1.77
CA ILE A 77 7.95 -4.51 -3.21
C ILE A 77 7.78 -3.02 -3.48
N ALA A 78 6.71 -2.41 -2.96
CA ALA A 78 6.38 -1.01 -3.18
C ALA A 78 5.48 -0.43 -2.08
N LEU A 79 5.64 0.88 -1.85
CA LEU A 79 4.70 1.71 -1.10
C LEU A 79 4.01 2.68 -2.06
N LEU A 80 2.69 2.67 -2.09
CA LEU A 80 1.89 3.61 -2.86
C LEU A 80 1.34 4.69 -1.92
N VAL A 81 1.71 5.94 -2.22
CA VAL A 81 1.29 7.14 -1.51
C VAL A 81 -0.04 7.61 -2.06
N VAL A 82 -1.03 7.74 -1.18
CA VAL A 82 -2.40 8.07 -1.57
C VAL A 82 -2.91 9.21 -0.67
N ASP A 83 -3.00 10.41 -1.24
CA ASP A 83 -3.24 11.62 -0.46
C ASP A 83 -4.64 11.65 0.18
N ASP A 84 -5.67 11.08 -0.48
CA ASP A 84 -7.05 11.04 -0.01
C ASP A 84 -7.85 9.84 -0.58
N PHE A 85 -9.11 9.72 -0.20
CA PHE A 85 -9.99 8.64 -0.67
C PHE A 85 -10.27 8.69 -2.18
N ILE A 86 -10.31 9.87 -2.78
CA ILE A 86 -10.57 10.05 -4.22
C ILE A 86 -9.43 9.43 -5.03
N HIS A 87 -8.18 9.57 -4.57
CA HIS A 87 -7.00 8.99 -5.19
C HIS A 87 -6.79 7.52 -4.82
N LEU A 88 -7.42 7.02 -3.75
CA LEU A 88 -7.35 5.62 -3.36
C LEU A 88 -7.98 4.70 -4.40
N MET A 89 -9.22 4.98 -4.83
CA MET A 89 -9.94 4.15 -5.79
C MET A 89 -9.19 3.91 -7.13
N PRO A 90 -8.65 4.95 -7.79
CA PRO A 90 -7.89 4.75 -9.01
C PRO A 90 -6.56 4.00 -8.75
N THR A 91 -5.92 4.22 -7.60
CA THR A 91 -4.73 3.45 -7.18
C THR A 91 -5.06 1.97 -7.03
N LEU A 92 -6.14 1.64 -6.33
CA LEU A 92 -6.61 0.26 -6.16
C LEU A 92 -7.00 -0.39 -7.49
N THR A 93 -7.62 0.37 -8.39
CA THR A 93 -7.96 -0.11 -9.73
C THR A 93 -6.72 -0.42 -10.56
N ALA A 94 -5.68 0.43 -10.47
CA ALA A 94 -4.43 0.24 -11.20
C ALA A 94 -3.64 -1.00 -10.74
N ILE A 95 -3.72 -1.34 -9.44
CA ILE A 95 -3.11 -2.56 -8.90
C ILE A 95 -4.05 -3.76 -8.88
N GLU A 96 -5.31 -3.60 -9.28
CA GLU A 96 -6.32 -4.66 -9.31
C GLU A 96 -5.84 -5.92 -10.06
N PRO A 97 -5.14 -5.84 -11.20
CA PRO A 97 -4.62 -7.03 -11.88
C PRO A 97 -3.62 -7.82 -11.03
N LEU A 98 -2.91 -7.16 -10.11
CA LEU A 98 -2.02 -7.82 -9.16
C LEU A 98 -2.85 -8.48 -8.05
N THR A 99 -3.93 -7.84 -7.58
CA THR A 99 -4.76 -8.35 -6.49
C THR A 99 -5.88 -9.30 -6.93
N ARG A 100 -6.14 -9.46 -8.24
CA ARG A 100 -7.18 -10.32 -8.79
C ARG A 100 -6.78 -11.79 -8.67
N TYR A 101 -7.09 -12.39 -7.53
CA TYR A 101 -7.64 -13.75 -7.35
C TYR A 101 -7.80 -13.97 -5.83
N SER A 102 -8.83 -13.36 -5.23
CA SER A 102 -9.42 -13.79 -3.95
C SER A 102 -10.83 -14.33 -4.15
N THR A 103 -11.17 -14.79 -5.37
CA THR A 103 -12.45 -15.46 -5.63
C THR A 103 -12.35 -16.91 -5.19
N ASN A 104 -12.41 -17.10 -3.88
CA ASN A 104 -13.05 -18.24 -3.21
C ASN A 104 -13.21 -17.86 -1.72
N LEU A 105 -13.99 -16.81 -1.47
CA LEU A 105 -14.81 -16.85 -0.26
C LEU A 105 -15.86 -17.93 -0.55
N SER A 106 -15.68 -19.05 0.14
CA SER A 106 -16.45 -20.28 0.04
C SER A 106 -17.96 -20.01 0.06
N GLU A 107 -18.71 -20.84 -0.69
CA GLU A 107 -20.18 -20.98 -0.60
C GLU A 107 -20.69 -21.13 0.84
#